data_AF-A0A930TE08-F1
#
_entry.id   AF-A0A930TE08-F1
#
_cell.length_a   1.000
_cell.length_b   1.000
_cell.length_c   1.000
_cell.angle_alpha   90.00
_cell.angle_beta   90.00
_cell.angle_gamma   90.00
#
_symmetry.space_group_name_H-M   'P 1'
#
loop_
_entity.id
_entity.type
_entity.pdbx_description
1 polymer ?
#
loop_
_entity_poly.entity_id
_entity_poly.type
_entity_poly.pdbx_seq_one_letter_code
_entity_poly.pdbx_strand_id
1 'polypeptide(L)'
;MKRDKSDMEDELRTEYDLKNLRVRRLGSGRKSFGTTTVRLEPDVAEMFPSADAVNEALRFLIRVTQQNQALASQTQANNSNAASD
;
A
#
# COMPACT_ATOMS: atom_id res chain seq x y z
N MET A 1 35.81 -5.62 28.12
CA MET A 1 35.89 -4.88 26.85
C MET A 1 36.00 -3.40 27.18
N LYS A 2 37.08 -2.74 26.78
CA LYS A 2 37.27 -1.30 27.00
C LYS A 2 36.40 -0.53 26.01
N ARG A 3 35.69 0.49 26.49
CA ARG A 3 34.98 1.44 25.62
C ARG A 3 35.98 2.50 25.20
N ASP A 4 36.49 2.39 23.98
CA ASP A 4 37.21 3.49 23.36
C ASP A 4 36.20 4.60 23.05
N LYS A 5 36.20 5.63 23.90
CA LYS A 5 35.66 6.93 23.53
C LYS A 5 36.66 7.52 22.53
N SER A 6 36.48 7.19 21.26
CA SER A 6 37.16 7.89 20.20
C SER A 6 36.52 9.27 20.12
N ASP A 7 37.23 10.27 20.67
CA ASP A 7 37.08 11.68 20.29
C ASP A 7 37.57 11.82 18.82
N MET A 8 36.93 11.09 17.90
CA MET A 8 37.08 11.33 16.47
C MET A 8 36.34 12.64 16.22
N GLU A 9 37.09 13.74 16.15
CA GLU A 9 36.58 14.99 15.61
C GLU A 9 35.93 14.69 14.26
N ASP A 10 34.72 15.18 14.06
CA ASP A 10 33.93 14.96 12.85
C ASP A 10 34.63 15.69 11.70
N GLU A 11 35.53 15.00 10.98
CA GLU A 11 36.29 15.53 9.85
C GLU A 11 35.40 15.87 8.64
N LEU A 12 34.09 15.63 8.74
CA LEU A 12 33.14 15.98 7.71
C LEU A 12 32.94 17.49 7.65
N ARG A 13 32.78 18.01 6.43
CA ARG A 13 32.40 19.41 6.24
C ARG A 13 31.01 19.64 6.82
N THR A 14 30.73 20.88 7.22
CA THR A 14 29.46 21.27 7.86
C THR A 14 28.22 20.96 7.03
N GLU A 15 28.34 20.87 5.70
CA GLU A 15 27.26 20.50 4.80
C GLU A 15 26.89 19.00 4.86
N TYR A 16 27.76 18.16 5.40
CA TYR A 16 27.58 16.72 5.52
C TYR A 16 27.33 16.29 6.99
N ASP A 17 26.34 16.89 7.65
CA ASP A 17 25.88 16.44 8.97
C ASP A 17 25.07 15.13 8.87
N LEU A 18 25.73 14.02 9.20
CA LEU A 18 25.11 12.69 9.16
C LEU A 18 24.27 12.38 10.41
N LYS A 19 24.29 13.24 11.46
CA LYS A 19 23.61 12.96 12.74
C LYS A 19 22.09 12.86 12.59
N ASN A 20 21.53 13.57 11.62
CA ASN A 20 20.10 13.61 11.34
C ASN A 20 19.65 12.61 10.27
N LEU A 21 20.58 11.87 9.64
CA LEU A 21 20.25 10.93 8.59
C LEU A 21 19.79 9.59 9.16
N ARG A 22 18.69 9.07 8.62
CA ARG A 22 18.19 7.74 8.98
C ARG A 22 19.07 6.67 8.35
N VAL A 23 19.83 5.95 9.18
CA VAL A 23 20.65 4.83 8.71
C VAL A 23 19.76 3.70 8.18
N ARG A 24 19.92 3.36 6.89
CA ARG A 24 19.24 2.23 6.25
C ARG A 24 20.27 1.26 5.69
N ARG A 25 20.03 -0.01 5.93
CA ARG A 25 20.95 -1.09 5.58
C ARG A 25 20.68 -1.46 4.10
N LEU A 26 21.71 -1.57 3.26
CA LEU A 26 21.66 -1.88 1.81
C LEU A 26 22.15 -3.32 1.51
N GLY A 27 21.59 -4.03 0.51
CA GLY A 27 21.99 -5.41 0.14
C GLY A 27 20.85 -6.36 -0.25
N SER A 28 21.20 -7.52 -0.83
CA SER A 28 20.28 -8.57 -1.29
C SER A 28 19.51 -9.22 -0.14
N GLY A 29 18.24 -9.62 -0.38
CA GLY A 29 17.37 -10.24 0.62
C GLY A 29 16.53 -9.26 1.47
N ARG A 30 16.35 -8.01 1.04
CA ARG A 30 15.55 -7.01 1.76
C ARG A 30 14.13 -6.91 1.21
N LYS A 31 13.18 -6.65 2.11
CA LYS A 31 11.82 -6.20 1.77
C LYS A 31 11.95 -4.88 1.00
N SER A 32 11.28 -4.77 -0.15
CA SER A 32 11.23 -3.56 -0.97
C SER A 32 10.86 -2.33 -0.11
N PHE A 33 11.30 -1.16 -0.55
CA PHE A 33 11.16 0.12 0.15
C PHE A 33 9.72 0.57 0.46
N GLY A 34 8.70 -0.18 0.05
CA GLY A 34 7.32 0.20 0.25
C GLY A 34 6.38 -0.87 -0.26
N THR A 35 5.15 -0.73 0.18
CA THR A 35 3.94 -1.24 -0.44
C THR A 35 4.02 -1.20 -1.97
N THR A 36 3.37 -2.16 -2.64
CA THR A 36 3.25 -2.19 -4.11
C THR A 36 2.86 -0.82 -4.63
N THR A 37 3.71 -0.22 -5.46
CA THR A 37 3.45 1.09 -6.07
C THR A 37 2.57 0.87 -7.29
N VAL A 38 1.40 1.48 -7.30
CA VAL A 38 0.46 1.46 -8.43
C VAL A 38 0.44 2.86 -9.03
N ARG A 39 0.73 2.96 -10.33
CA ARG A 39 0.63 4.21 -11.06
C ARG A 39 -0.82 4.43 -11.47
N LEU A 40 -1.35 5.60 -11.16
CA LEU A 40 -2.63 6.07 -11.65
C LEU A 40 -2.43 6.85 -12.94
N GLU A 41 -3.42 6.82 -13.82
CA GLU A 41 -3.46 7.71 -14.99
C GLU A 41 -3.80 9.16 -14.57
N PRO A 42 -3.42 10.17 -15.38
CA PRO A 42 -3.53 11.58 -14.99
C PRO A 42 -4.95 12.03 -14.65
N ASP A 43 -5.93 11.56 -15.42
CA ASP A 43 -7.35 11.80 -15.22
C ASP A 43 -7.85 11.27 -13.87
N VAL A 44 -7.43 10.07 -13.49
CA VAL A 44 -7.77 9.46 -12.21
C VAL A 44 -7.08 10.19 -11.06
N ALA A 45 -5.82 10.58 -11.24
CA ALA A 45 -5.06 11.32 -10.22
C ALA A 45 -5.65 12.72 -9.96
N GLU A 46 -6.18 13.39 -10.98
CA GLU A 46 -6.89 14.67 -10.84
C GLU A 46 -8.20 14.51 -10.07
N MET A 47 -8.93 13.42 -10.31
CA MET A 47 -10.20 13.13 -9.63
C MET A 47 -10.03 12.66 -8.18
N PHE A 48 -8.92 11.98 -7.87
CA PHE A 48 -8.65 11.41 -6.55
C PHE A 48 -7.37 12.00 -5.94
N PRO A 49 -7.47 13.08 -5.15
CA PRO A 49 -6.29 13.81 -4.65
C PRO A 49 -5.52 13.08 -3.55
N SER A 50 -6.03 11.97 -3.00
CA SER A 50 -5.37 11.19 -1.95
C SER A 50 -5.52 9.68 -2.15
N ALA A 51 -4.54 8.93 -1.62
CA ALA A 51 -4.58 7.48 -1.60
C ALA A 51 -5.79 6.94 -0.81
N ASP A 52 -6.20 7.64 0.26
CA ASP A 52 -7.37 7.26 1.04
C ASP A 52 -8.66 7.36 0.21
N ALA A 53 -8.80 8.43 -0.61
CA ALA A 53 -9.96 8.60 -1.49
C ALA A 53 -10.06 7.48 -2.53
N VAL A 54 -8.92 7.09 -3.14
CA VAL A 54 -8.87 5.95 -4.08
C VAL A 54 -9.26 4.65 -3.38
N ASN A 55 -8.70 4.40 -2.20
CA ASN A 55 -8.95 3.17 -1.47
C ASN A 55 -10.41 3.04 -1.04
N GLU A 56 -11.04 4.11 -0.57
CA GLU A 56 -12.47 4.10 -0.22
C GLU A 56 -13.37 3.86 -1.43
N ALA A 57 -13.07 4.48 -2.59
CA ALA A 57 -13.81 4.24 -3.82
C ALA A 57 -13.70 2.77 -4.28
N LEU A 58 -12.50 2.18 -4.25
CA LEU A 58 -12.29 0.78 -4.61
C LEU A 58 -12.99 -0.17 -3.62
N ARG A 59 -12.97 0.13 -2.31
CA ARG A 59 -13.71 -0.63 -1.29
C ARG A 59 -15.21 -0.58 -1.52
N PHE A 60 -15.74 0.58 -1.88
CA PHE A 60 -17.14 0.74 -2.23
C PHE A 60 -17.51 -0.13 -3.44
N LEU A 61 -16.70 -0.09 -4.51
CA LEU A 61 -16.91 -0.92 -5.69
C LEU A 61 -16.88 -2.42 -5.37
N ILE A 62 -15.96 -2.87 -4.51
CA ILE A 62 -15.92 -4.25 -4.03
C ILE A 62 -17.22 -4.64 -3.32
N ARG A 63 -17.77 -3.77 -2.45
CA ARG A 63 -19.04 -4.05 -1.75
C ARG A 63 -20.22 -4.17 -2.73
N VAL A 64 -20.33 -3.25 -3.68
CA VAL A 64 -21.40 -3.26 -4.69
C VAL A 64 -21.32 -4.52 -5.56
N THR A 65 -20.13 -4.87 -6.04
CA THR A 65 -19.94 -6.07 -6.88
C THR A 65 -20.22 -7.37 -6.13
N GLN A 66 -19.86 -7.46 -4.84
CA GLN A 66 -20.19 -8.61 -4.00
C GLN A 66 -21.69 -8.75 -3.77
N GLN A 67 -22.40 -7.66 -3.52
CA GLN A 67 -23.87 -7.66 -3.38
C GLN A 67 -24.55 -8.15 -4.65
N ASN A 68 -24.09 -7.67 -5.82
CA ASN A 68 -24.63 -8.10 -7.10
C ASN A 68 -24.38 -9.59 -7.39
N GLN A 69 -23.20 -10.11 -7.02
CA GLN A 69 -22.90 -11.55 -7.14
C GLN A 69 -23.78 -12.40 -6.21
N ALA A 70 -24.03 -11.93 -4.98
CA ALA A 70 -24.91 -12.62 -4.04
C ALA A 70 -26.36 -12.66 -4.56
N LEU A 71 -26.84 -11.56 -5.16
CA LEU A 71 -28.17 -11.51 -5.81
C LEU A 71 -28.24 -12.45 -7.03
N ALA A 72 -27.21 -12.46 -7.87
CA ALA A 72 -27.15 -13.33 -9.05
C ALA A 72 -27.15 -14.82 -8.68
N SER A 73 -26.47 -15.21 -7.59
CA SER A 73 -26.44 -16.58 -7.09
C SER A 73 -27.75 -16.98 -6.39
N GLN A 74 -28.46 -16.04 -5.75
CA GLN A 74 -29.81 -16.28 -5.21
C GLN A 74 -30.86 -16.47 -6.31
N THR A 75 -30.79 -15.70 -7.41
CA THR A 75 -31.70 -15.90 -8.56
C THR A 75 -31.52 -17.27 -9.21
N GLN A 76 -30.28 -17.79 -9.26
CA GLN A 76 -30.00 -19.12 -9.79
C GLN A 76 -30.57 -20.24 -8.90
N ALA A 77 -30.46 -20.11 -7.57
CA ALA A 77 -30.99 -21.10 -6.62
C ALA A 77 -32.54 -21.13 -6.58
N ASN A 78 -33.19 -19.98 -6.76
CA ASN A 78 -34.65 -19.92 -6.73
C ASN A 78 -35.29 -20.50 -8.00
N ASN A 79 -34.65 -20.37 -9.16
CA ASN A 79 -35.15 -20.93 -10.41
C ASN A 79 -35.03 -22.47 -10.50
N SER A 80 -34.06 -23.08 -9.81
CA SER A 80 -33.96 -24.55 -9.73
C SER A 80 -35.05 -25.20 -8.87
N ASN A 81 -35.67 -24.43 -7.96
CA ASN A 81 -36.74 -24.94 -7.09
C ASN A 81 -38.14 -24.84 -7.72
N ALA A 82 -38.31 -24.09 -8.82
CA ALA A 82 -39.59 -23.88 -9.48
C ALA A 82 -39.86 -24.85 -10.66
N ALA A 83 -38.89 -25.69 -11.04
CA ALA A 83 -39.02 -26.65 -12.13
C ALA A 83 -39.28 -28.10 -11.65
N SER A 84 -39.63 -28.25 -10.37
CA SER A 84 -39.88 -29.56 -9.72
C SER A 84 -41.26 -29.60 -9.05
N ASP A 85 -42.32 -29.24 -9.78
CA ASP A 85 -43.71 -29.55 -9.43
C ASP A 85 -44.48 -29.95 -10.70
#